data_AF-G5A289-F1
#
_entry.id   AF-G5A289-F1
#
_cell.length_a   1.000
_cell.length_b   1.000
_cell.length_c   1.000
_cell.angle_alpha   90.00
_cell.angle_beta   90.00
_cell.angle_gamma   90.00
#
_symmetry.space_group_name_H-M   'P 1'
#
loop_
_entity.id
_entity.type
_entity.pdbx_description
1 polymer ?
#
loop_
_entity_poly.entity_id
_entity_poly.type
_entity_poly.pdbx_seq_one_letter_code
_entity_poly.pdbx_strand_id
1 'polypeptide(L)'
;METDPEEQEHYRSVLLSFREYEGYMMREIYRRKKHLQSMPIEMQRRLPQSSTIRNLHHFVNAAHHNQSFFERVVQAQLENGPAVELPEVTPKTPLQSPPRHFSKLKSTLHQFVRDWSDEVGWSLSLELQ
;
A
#
# COMPACT_ATOMS: atom_id res chain seq x y z
N MET A 1 -1.07 -1.97 33.48
CA MET A 1 0.01 -2.71 32.81
C MET A 1 0.84 -1.67 32.10
N GLU A 2 2.08 -1.48 32.52
CA GLU A 2 3.00 -0.54 31.89
C GLU A 2 3.41 -1.16 30.55
N THR A 3 3.02 -0.54 29.43
CA THR A 3 3.40 -1.04 28.11
C THR A 3 4.89 -0.83 27.92
N ASP A 4 5.59 -1.83 27.38
CA ASP A 4 7.02 -1.72 27.07
C ASP A 4 7.25 -0.53 26.11
N PRO A 5 8.17 0.42 26.43
CA PRO A 5 8.45 1.55 25.55
C PRO A 5 8.88 1.13 24.14
N GLU A 6 9.58 0.00 23.98
CA GLU A 6 9.97 -0.51 22.66
C GLU A 6 8.73 -0.96 21.87
N GLU A 7 7.76 -1.57 22.54
CA GLU A 7 6.48 -1.98 21.96
C GLU A 7 5.66 -0.76 21.54
N GLN A 8 5.61 0.29 22.36
CA GLN A 8 4.90 1.54 22.04
C GLN A 8 5.52 2.24 20.83
N GLU A 9 6.84 2.31 20.74
CA GLU A 9 7.53 2.89 19.59
C GLU A 9 7.29 2.04 18.32
N HIS A 10 7.35 0.72 18.45
CA HIS A 10 7.06 -0.18 17.33
C HIS A 10 5.62 -0.01 16.85
N TYR A 11 4.66 0.05 17.77
CA TYR A 11 3.25 0.27 17.47
C TYR A 11 3.02 1.58 16.73
N ARG A 12 3.62 2.69 17.22
CA ARG A 12 3.59 3.98 16.54
C ARG A 12 4.20 3.91 15.14
N SER A 13 5.35 3.26 14.99
CA SER A 13 6.04 3.10 13.71
C SER A 13 5.20 2.31 12.70
N VAL A 14 4.52 1.26 13.15
CA VAL A 14 3.59 0.49 12.32
C VAL A 14 2.44 1.38 11.87
N LEU A 15 1.73 2.06 12.78
CA LEU A 15 0.60 2.91 12.40
C LEU A 15 0.99 4.07 11.49
N LEU A 16 2.17 4.66 11.68
CA LEU A 16 2.70 5.67 10.77
C LEU A 16 2.86 5.12 9.35
N SER A 17 3.35 3.88 9.21
CA SER A 17 3.51 3.27 7.90
C SER A 17 2.19 3.09 7.13
N PHE A 18 1.07 2.86 7.84
CA PHE A 18 -0.27 2.80 7.24
C PHE A 18 -0.65 4.16 6.64
N ARG A 19 -0.38 5.27 7.33
CA ARG A 19 -0.60 6.64 6.82
C ARG A 19 0.29 7.02 5.65
N GLU A 20 1.46 6.41 5.55
CA GLU A 20 2.45 6.71 4.51
C GLU A 20 2.29 5.86 3.22
N TYR A 21 1.33 4.93 3.17
CA TYR A 21 1.21 3.95 2.09
C TYR A 21 1.05 4.60 0.71
N GLU A 22 0.18 5.61 0.55
CA GLU A 22 -0.02 6.31 -0.72
C GLU A 22 1.28 6.98 -1.17
N GLY A 23 1.93 7.74 -0.29
CA GLY A 23 3.19 8.41 -0.59
C GLY A 23 4.27 7.44 -1.07
N TYR A 24 4.34 6.25 -0.45
CA TYR A 24 5.21 5.18 -0.89
C TYR A 24 4.82 4.62 -2.26
N MET A 25 3.53 4.30 -2.47
CA MET A 25 3.05 3.75 -3.74
C MET A 25 3.23 4.72 -4.90
N MET A 26 3.01 6.03 -4.68
CA MET A 26 3.25 7.04 -5.70
C MET A 26 4.71 7.07 -6.15
N ARG A 27 5.68 6.96 -5.22
CA ARG A 27 7.10 6.86 -5.57
C ARG A 27 7.40 5.62 -6.41
N GLU A 28 6.83 4.47 -6.07
CA GLU A 28 6.98 3.24 -6.85
C GLU A 28 6.40 3.36 -8.26
N ILE A 29 5.20 3.94 -8.37
CA ILE A 29 4.48 4.17 -9.62
C ILE A 29 5.29 5.11 -10.52
N TYR A 30 5.77 6.23 -10.00
CA TYR A 30 6.58 7.18 -10.77
C TYR A 30 7.95 6.63 -11.16
N ARG A 31 8.59 5.82 -10.30
CA ARG A 31 9.84 5.13 -10.64
C ARG A 31 9.63 4.21 -11.84
N ARG A 32 8.56 3.42 -11.84
CA ARG A 32 8.20 2.54 -12.98
C ARG A 32 7.88 3.34 -14.24
N LYS A 33 7.14 4.44 -14.12
CA LYS A 33 6.87 5.36 -15.24
C LYS A 33 8.16 5.88 -15.86
N LYS A 34 9.08 6.39 -15.03
CA LYS A 34 10.37 6.92 -15.50
C LYS A 34 11.19 5.84 -16.21
N HIS A 35 11.22 4.63 -15.65
CA HIS A 35 11.91 3.51 -16.28
C HIS A 35 11.31 3.16 -17.65
N LEU A 36 9.98 3.10 -17.75
CA LEU A 36 9.27 2.87 -19.02
C LEU A 36 9.59 3.95 -20.05
N GLN A 37 9.60 5.22 -19.65
CA GLN A 37 9.93 6.34 -20.52
C GLN A 37 11.40 6.35 -20.98
N SER A 38 12.31 5.79 -20.20
CA SER A 38 13.73 5.68 -20.56
C SER A 38 14.04 4.57 -21.57
N MET A 39 13.10 3.65 -21.85
CA MET A 39 13.31 2.57 -22.80
C MET A 39 13.20 3.04 -24.26
N PRO A 40 13.94 2.42 -25.21
CA PRO A 40 13.74 2.67 -26.65
C PRO A 40 12.30 2.42 -27.10
N ILE A 41 11.82 3.19 -28.07
CA ILE A 41 10.43 3.15 -28.52
C ILE A 41 10.05 1.78 -29.12
N GLU A 42 11.01 1.10 -29.75
CA GLU A 42 10.85 -0.25 -30.32
C GLU A 42 10.55 -1.27 -29.23
N MET A 43 11.15 -1.13 -28.05
CA MET A 43 10.90 -2.00 -26.90
C MET A 43 9.58 -1.66 -26.25
N GLN A 44 9.25 -0.38 -26.11
CA GLN A 44 7.96 0.06 -25.54
C GLN A 44 6.78 -0.49 -26.35
N ARG A 45 6.88 -0.52 -27.69
CA ARG A 45 5.84 -1.06 -28.58
C ARG A 45 5.62 -2.57 -28.44
N ARG A 46 6.58 -3.31 -27.89
CA ARG A 46 6.45 -4.76 -27.63
C ARG A 46 5.76 -5.08 -26.31
N LEU A 47 5.54 -4.09 -25.45
CA LEU A 47 4.90 -4.31 -24.16
C LEU A 47 3.39 -4.51 -24.32
N PRO A 48 2.78 -5.38 -23.50
CA PRO A 48 1.32 -5.50 -23.44
C PRO A 48 0.66 -4.16 -23.16
N GLN A 49 -0.54 -3.94 -23.68
CA GLN A 49 -1.32 -2.73 -23.37
C GLN A 49 -1.54 -2.58 -21.86
N SER A 50 -1.64 -3.69 -21.13
CA SER A 50 -1.72 -3.74 -19.66
C SER A 50 -0.48 -3.16 -18.95
N SER A 51 0.67 -3.09 -19.61
CA SER A 51 1.94 -2.58 -19.08
C SER A 51 2.24 -1.13 -19.50
N THR A 52 1.31 -0.47 -20.20
CA THR A 52 1.52 0.88 -20.72
C THR A 52 1.25 1.96 -19.67
N ILE A 53 1.78 3.17 -19.91
CA ILE A 53 1.50 4.40 -19.14
C ILE A 53 -0.01 4.65 -19.01
N ARG A 54 -0.83 4.13 -19.93
CA ARG A 54 -2.30 4.26 -19.91
C ARG A 54 -2.92 3.73 -18.62
N ASN A 55 -2.31 2.73 -17.98
CA ASN A 55 -2.82 2.15 -16.73
C ASN A 55 -2.28 2.82 -15.48
N LEU A 56 -1.42 3.85 -15.62
CA LEU A 56 -0.88 4.58 -14.48
C LEU A 56 -1.99 5.13 -13.59
N HIS A 57 -3.06 5.65 -14.20
CA HIS A 57 -4.21 6.17 -13.47
C HIS A 57 -4.92 5.09 -12.63
N HIS A 58 -5.00 3.84 -13.12
CA HIS A 58 -5.54 2.75 -12.33
C HIS A 58 -4.69 2.46 -11.08
N PHE A 59 -3.36 2.48 -11.21
CA PHE A 59 -2.48 2.30 -10.06
C PHE A 59 -2.58 3.45 -9.05
N VAL A 60 -2.70 4.69 -9.52
CA VAL A 60 -2.88 5.87 -8.66
C VAL A 60 -4.20 5.79 -7.91
N ASN A 61 -5.30 5.49 -8.61
CA ASN A 61 -6.61 5.34 -7.98
C ASN A 61 -6.64 4.19 -6.98
N ALA A 62 -6.04 3.04 -7.32
CA ALA A 62 -5.92 1.91 -6.40
C ALA A 62 -5.10 2.29 -5.16
N ALA A 63 -4.00 3.03 -5.32
CA ALA A 63 -3.21 3.52 -4.18
C ALA A 63 -4.04 4.42 -3.25
N HIS A 64 -4.83 5.33 -3.82
CA HIS A 64 -5.70 6.23 -3.06
C HIS A 64 -6.84 5.49 -2.33
N HIS A 65 -7.47 4.52 -2.97
CA HIS A 65 -8.50 3.70 -2.32
C HIS A 65 -7.92 2.83 -1.19
N ASN A 66 -6.76 2.23 -1.40
CA ASN A 66 -6.06 1.47 -0.38
C ASN A 66 -5.62 2.37 0.79
N GLN A 67 -5.20 3.61 0.52
CA GLN A 67 -4.90 4.58 1.57
C GLN A 67 -6.14 4.88 2.40
N SER A 68 -7.27 5.15 1.74
CA SER A 68 -8.54 5.41 2.43
C SER A 68 -8.95 4.24 3.33
N PHE A 69 -8.67 3.01 2.91
CA PHE A 69 -8.86 1.82 3.75
C PHE A 69 -7.92 1.81 4.96
N PHE A 70 -6.62 2.04 4.76
CA PHE A 70 -5.65 2.08 5.85
C PHE A 70 -5.90 3.22 6.85
N GLU A 71 -6.35 4.39 6.40
CA GLU A 71 -6.75 5.48 7.30
C GLU A 71 -7.89 5.07 8.23
N ARG A 72 -8.87 4.28 7.73
CA ARG A 72 -9.94 3.74 8.58
C ARG A 72 -9.40 2.76 9.62
N VAL A 73 -8.42 1.94 9.26
CA VAL A 73 -7.75 1.05 10.22
C VAL A 73 -7.03 1.85 11.29
N VAL A 74 -6.28 2.88 10.90
CA VAL A 74 -5.58 3.76 11.85
C VAL A 74 -6.58 4.48 12.76
N GLN A 75 -7.66 5.03 12.21
CA GLN A 75 -8.70 5.70 12.98
C GLN A 75 -9.32 4.77 14.02
N ALA A 76 -9.69 3.55 13.64
CA ALA A 76 -10.20 2.55 14.58
C ALA A 76 -9.20 2.20 15.69
N GLN A 77 -7.89 2.17 15.38
CA GLN A 77 -6.84 1.96 16.37
C GLN A 77 -6.61 3.16 17.30
N LEU A 78 -6.82 4.38 16.83
CA LEU A 78 -6.73 5.58 17.67
C LEU A 78 -7.92 5.69 18.65
N GLU A 79 -9.09 5.20 18.24
CA GLU A 79 -10.30 5.20 19.08
C GLU A 79 -10.29 4.08 20.14
N ASN A 80 -9.75 2.91 19.80
CA ASN A 80 -9.89 1.70 20.63
C ASN A 80 -8.57 1.11 21.13
N GLY A 81 -7.44 1.57 20.61
CA GLY A 81 -6.11 1.04 20.94
C GLY A 81 -5.35 1.88 21.96
N PRO A 82 -4.07 1.55 22.20
CA PRO A 82 -3.18 2.35 23.04
C PRO A 82 -3.09 3.80 22.54
N ALA A 83 -3.08 4.75 23.47
CA ALA A 83 -2.92 6.16 23.17
C ALA A 83 -1.60 6.41 22.43
N VAL A 84 -1.69 6.95 21.22
CA VAL A 84 -0.53 7.24 20.38
C VAL A 84 -0.79 8.51 19.58
N GLU A 85 0.21 9.37 19.53
CA GLU A 85 0.18 10.54 18.66
C GLU A 85 0.87 10.23 17.35
N LEU A 86 0.18 10.50 16.24
CA LEU A 86 0.70 10.28 14.90
C LEU A 86 0.76 11.61 14.16
N PRO A 87 1.85 11.90 13.42
CA PRO A 87 1.94 13.10 12.62
C PRO A 87 0.89 13.08 11.50
N GLU A 88 0.54 14.28 11.04
CA GLU A 88 -0.24 14.44 9.81
C GLU A 88 0.65 14.09 8.61
N VAL A 89 0.17 13.20 7.76
CA VAL A 89 0.90 12.73 6.58
C VAL A 89 0.17 13.21 5.33
N THR A 90 0.92 13.85 4.44
CA THR A 90 0.43 14.20 3.10
C THR A 90 1.23 13.42 2.07
N PRO A 91 0.75 13.27 0.82
CA PRO A 91 1.52 12.63 -0.24
C PRO A 91 2.89 13.26 -0.52
N LYS A 92 3.11 14.52 -0.09
CA LYS A 92 4.37 15.25 -0.23
C LYS A 92 5.32 15.04 0.95
N THR A 93 4.83 14.54 2.08
CA THR A 93 5.64 14.31 3.27
C THR A 93 6.72 13.26 2.97
N PRO A 94 7.99 13.48 3.38
CA PRO A 94 9.01 12.46 3.29
C PRO A 94 8.61 11.21 4.07
N LEU A 95 8.85 10.02 3.49
CA LEU A 95 8.59 8.75 4.17
C LEU A 95 9.55 8.60 5.35
N GLN A 96 9.02 8.33 6.53
CA GLN A 96 9.78 8.11 7.76
C GLN A 96 9.83 6.62 8.11
N SER A 97 8.82 5.84 7.70
CA SER A 97 8.73 4.44 8.06
C SER A 97 9.80 3.58 7.36
N PRO A 98 10.38 2.60 8.07
CA PRO A 98 11.33 1.66 7.48
C PRO A 98 10.74 0.90 6.27
N PRO A 99 11.52 0.66 5.19
CA PRO A 99 11.03 0.00 3.97
C PRO A 99 10.33 -1.35 4.18
N ARG A 100 10.77 -2.12 5.19
CA ARG A 100 10.17 -3.41 5.57
C ARG A 100 8.68 -3.30 5.95
N HIS A 101 8.23 -2.18 6.49
CA HIS A 101 6.82 -1.99 6.84
C HIS A 101 5.95 -1.95 5.59
N PHE A 102 6.36 -1.24 4.55
CA PHE A 102 5.61 -1.17 3.30
C PHE A 102 5.50 -2.53 2.59
N SER A 103 6.54 -3.38 2.68
CA SER A 103 6.46 -4.76 2.22
C SER A 103 5.41 -5.55 2.99
N LYS A 104 5.35 -5.39 4.32
CA LYS A 104 4.30 -6.01 5.15
C LYS A 104 2.91 -5.49 4.78
N LEU A 105 2.73 -4.17 4.59
CA LEU A 105 1.43 -3.60 4.21
C LEU A 105 0.86 -4.17 2.90
N LYS A 106 1.71 -4.39 1.90
CA LYS A 106 1.31 -5.08 0.66
C LYS A 106 0.81 -6.49 0.95
N SER A 107 1.54 -7.26 1.75
CA SER A 107 1.11 -8.60 2.17
C SER A 107 -0.18 -8.56 2.99
N THR A 108 -0.35 -7.56 3.85
CA THR A 108 -1.58 -7.36 4.63
C THR A 108 -2.79 -7.13 3.73
N LEU A 109 -2.67 -6.34 2.65
CA LEU A 109 -3.76 -6.19 1.67
C LEU A 109 -4.13 -7.51 1.00
N HIS A 110 -3.15 -8.33 0.61
CA HIS A 110 -3.43 -9.66 0.07
C HIS A 110 -4.10 -10.56 1.10
N GLN A 111 -3.72 -10.45 2.38
CA GLN A 111 -4.34 -11.20 3.47
C GLN A 111 -5.81 -10.81 3.65
N PHE A 112 -6.16 -9.52 3.53
CA PHE A 112 -7.55 -9.08 3.56
C PHE A 112 -8.38 -9.70 2.43
N VAL A 113 -7.86 -9.72 1.21
CA VAL A 113 -8.55 -10.39 0.09
C VAL A 113 -8.72 -11.87 0.39
N ARG A 114 -7.66 -12.54 0.84
CA ARG A 114 -7.68 -13.99 1.15
C ARG A 114 -8.73 -14.35 2.18
N ASP A 115 -8.79 -13.62 3.28
CA ASP A 115 -9.57 -14.01 4.45
C ASP A 115 -11.00 -13.44 4.42
N TRP A 116 -11.24 -12.37 3.66
CA TRP A 116 -12.48 -11.58 3.74
C TRP A 116 -13.12 -11.22 2.39
N SER A 117 -12.53 -11.59 1.25
CA SER A 117 -13.17 -11.37 -0.06
C SER A 117 -13.92 -12.62 -0.54
N ASP A 118 -15.16 -12.43 -0.99
CA ASP A 118 -15.98 -13.47 -1.62
C ASP A 118 -15.32 -14.07 -2.87
N GLU A 119 -14.48 -13.30 -3.56
CA GLU A 119 -13.84 -13.67 -4.84
C GLU A 119 -12.89 -14.88 -4.71
N VAL A 120 -12.38 -15.17 -3.51
CA VAL A 120 -11.48 -16.32 -3.26
C VAL A 120 -12.23 -17.64 -3.35
N GLY A 121 -13.56 -17.65 -3.15
CA GLY A 121 -14.41 -18.83 -3.38
C GLY A 121 -14.56 -19.19 -4.86
N TRP A 122 -14.36 -18.23 -5.77
CA TRP A 122 -14.62 -18.41 -7.21
C TRP A 122 -13.35 -18.74 -7.99
N SER A 123 -12.18 -18.23 -7.58
CA SER A 123 -10.91 -18.51 -8.26
C SER A 123 -10.44 -19.97 -8.11
N LEU A 124 -10.81 -20.66 -7.01
CA LEU A 124 -10.54 -22.10 -6.82
C LEU A 124 -11.50 -23.01 -7.62
N SER A 125 -12.65 -22.49 -8.05
CA SER A 125 -13.63 -23.26 -8.83
C SER A 125 -13.34 -23.26 -10.34
N LEU A 126 -12.60 -22.26 -10.83
CA LEU A 126 -12.24 -22.10 -12.25
C LEU A 126 -10.91 -22.77 -12.63
N GLU A 127 -10.11 -23.23 -11.67
CA GLU A 127 -8.90 -24.04 -11.94
C GLU A 127 -9.17 -25.56 -11.97
N LEU A 128 -10.44 -25.99 -11.82
CA LEU A 128 -10.87 -27.40 -11.84
C LEU A 128 -11.84 -27.76 -12.99
N GLN A 129 -11.87 -27.00 -14.07
CA GLN A 129 -12.57 -27.34 -15.32
C GLN A 129 -11.62 -27.21 -16.52
#